data_AF-A0A9B0LKS8-F1
#
_entry.id   AF-A0A9B0LKS8-F1
#
_cell.length_a   1.000
_cell.length_b   1.000
_cell.length_c   1.000
_cell.angle_alpha   90.00
_cell.angle_beta   90.00
_cell.angle_gamma   90.00
#
_symmetry.space_group_name_H-M   'P 1'
#
loop_
_entity.id
_entity.type
_entity.pdbx_description
1 polymer ?
#
loop_
_entity_poly.entity_id
_entity_poly.type
_entity_poly.pdbx_seq_one_letter_code
_entity_poly.pdbx_strand_id
1 'polypeptide(L)'
;MVNTSATESRSSQGGGLKVTRPLFIHKESGHEAEIGLRKPPTSYVRTTINKNARATLSSSRHMIRKNKYRPDLRMAAIRRASAILRSQKPVMVKRKRARPTKSS
;
A
#
# COMPACT_ATOMS: atom_id res chain seq x y z
N MET A 1 33.89 22.35 36.28
CA MET A 1 32.56 22.97 36.06
C MET A 1 31.56 22.16 36.87
N VAL A 2 31.26 22.60 38.09
CA VAL A 2 30.39 21.90 39.04
C VAL A 2 29.07 22.64 39.06
N ASN A 3 27.99 21.99 38.63
CA ASN A 3 26.63 22.53 38.82
C ASN A 3 25.86 21.60 39.76
N THR A 4 25.37 22.23 40.81
CA THR A 4 24.88 21.66 42.06
C THR A 4 23.34 21.68 42.08
N SER A 5 22.77 20.57 42.57
CA SER A 5 21.49 20.35 43.27
C SER A 5 20.16 20.91 42.73
N ALA A 6 19.23 19.97 42.61
CA ALA A 6 17.77 20.12 42.55
C ALA A 6 17.14 20.55 43.89
N THR A 7 15.96 21.18 43.84
CA THR A 7 14.83 20.97 44.77
C THR A 7 13.48 21.47 44.16
N GLU A 8 12.43 20.68 44.39
CA GLU A 8 11.02 20.80 43.96
C GLU A 8 10.23 22.07 44.41
N SER A 9 9.15 22.40 43.68
CA SER A 9 7.82 22.58 44.30
C SER A 9 6.67 22.58 43.28
N ARG A 10 5.56 21.98 43.69
CA ARG A 10 4.34 21.63 42.94
C ARG A 10 3.33 22.78 42.85
N SER A 11 2.60 22.88 41.75
CA SER A 11 1.16 23.23 41.64
C SER A 11 0.79 23.21 40.14
N SER A 12 -0.40 22.92 39.62
CA SER A 12 -1.71 22.43 40.08
C SER A 12 -2.58 22.49 38.80
N GLN A 13 -3.47 21.50 38.61
CA GLN A 13 -4.56 21.45 37.60
C GLN A 13 -4.11 21.32 36.12
N GLY A 14 -4.55 20.33 35.33
CA GLY A 14 -5.91 19.81 35.24
C GLY A 14 -6.75 20.72 34.32
N GLY A 15 -6.80 20.40 33.02
CA GLY A 15 -7.62 21.16 32.07
C GLY A 15 -7.48 20.63 30.66
N GLY A 16 -8.41 19.77 30.26
CA GLY A 16 -8.39 19.01 29.01
C GLY A 16 -8.08 19.85 27.78
N LEU A 17 -7.19 19.32 26.93
CA LEU A 17 -7.02 19.77 25.56
C LEU A 17 -8.42 19.79 24.93
N LYS A 18 -8.93 20.98 24.63
CA LYS A 18 -10.19 21.17 23.93
C LYS A 18 -10.05 20.46 22.60
N VAL A 19 -10.61 19.25 22.53
CA VAL A 19 -10.92 18.59 21.28
C VAL A 19 -11.94 19.50 20.63
N THR A 20 -11.49 20.42 19.79
CA THR A 20 -12.36 21.08 18.84
C THR A 20 -12.81 19.97 17.89
N ARG A 21 -13.86 19.26 18.31
CA ARG A 21 -14.56 18.30 17.47
C ARG A 21 -15.02 19.12 16.26
N PRO A 22 -14.50 18.88 15.05
CA PRO A 22 -15.11 19.48 13.88
C PRO A 22 -16.55 18.98 13.88
N LEU A 23 -17.47 19.93 13.94
CA LEU A 23 -18.91 19.73 13.84
C LEU A 23 -19.19 18.71 12.74
N PHE A 24 -19.91 17.66 13.11
CA PHE A 24 -20.52 16.72 12.19
C PHE A 24 -21.13 17.47 11.01
N ILE A 25 -20.65 17.20 9.79
CA ILE A 25 -21.42 17.50 8.60
C ILE A 25 -22.50 16.43 8.52
N HIS A 26 -23.62 16.64 9.22
CA HIS A 26 -24.88 16.07 8.78
C HIS A 26 -25.26 16.81 7.51
N LYS A 27 -25.06 16.16 6.36
CA LYS A 27 -25.74 16.52 5.13
C LYS A 27 -26.64 15.36 4.74
N GLU A 28 -27.80 15.33 5.38
CA GLU A 28 -28.97 14.67 4.80
C GLU A 28 -29.67 15.69 3.90
N SER A 29 -29.50 15.56 2.59
CA SER A 29 -30.42 16.04 1.56
C SER A 29 -29.96 15.42 0.25
N GLY A 30 -30.86 14.59 -0.31
CA GLY A 30 -30.53 13.45 -1.15
C GLY A 30 -29.79 13.79 -2.43
N HIS A 31 -28.70 13.07 -2.65
CA HIS A 31 -28.22 12.60 -3.95
C HIS A 31 -27.41 11.35 -3.62
N GLU A 32 -27.86 10.18 -4.09
CA GLU A 32 -27.08 8.94 -4.09
C GLU A 32 -25.65 9.29 -4.51
N ALA A 33 -24.72 9.16 -3.56
CA ALA A 33 -23.42 9.78 -3.64
C ALA A 33 -22.74 9.36 -4.94
N GLU A 34 -22.37 10.35 -5.75
CA GLU A 34 -21.53 10.20 -6.92
C GLU A 34 -20.29 9.38 -6.51
N ILE A 35 -20.32 8.09 -6.85
CA ILE A 35 -19.19 7.16 -6.80
C ILE A 35 -18.01 7.97 -7.36
N GLY A 36 -16.87 8.06 -6.65
CA GLY A 36 -15.83 9.09 -6.81
C GLY A 36 -15.12 9.25 -8.18
N LEU A 37 -15.79 8.96 -9.30
CA LEU A 37 -15.42 9.16 -10.69
C LEU A 37 -14.91 10.58 -10.97
N ARG A 38 -15.54 11.61 -10.40
CA ARG A 38 -15.13 13.02 -10.58
C ARG A 38 -14.16 13.52 -9.51
N LYS A 39 -13.68 12.64 -8.62
CA LYS A 39 -12.77 12.97 -7.52
C LYS A 39 -11.50 12.12 -7.63
N PRO A 40 -10.53 12.51 -8.50
CA PRO A 40 -9.31 11.74 -8.75
C PRO A 40 -8.50 11.36 -7.49
N PRO A 41 -8.40 12.20 -6.44
CA PRO A 41 -7.65 11.83 -5.24
C PRO A 41 -8.23 10.63 -4.48
N THR A 42 -9.55 10.41 -4.57
CA THR A 42 -10.28 9.38 -3.82
C THR A 42 -10.83 8.27 -4.71
N SER A 43 -10.56 8.29 -6.01
CA SER A 43 -11.15 7.36 -6.98
C SER A 43 -10.55 5.95 -6.92
N TYR A 44 -9.34 5.80 -6.38
CA TYR A 44 -8.63 4.51 -6.33
C TYR A 44 -8.27 4.11 -4.90
N VAL A 45 -8.52 2.84 -4.58
CA VAL A 45 -8.05 2.21 -3.34
C VAL A 45 -6.90 1.28 -3.67
N ARG A 46 -5.80 1.36 -2.91
CA ARG A 46 -4.59 0.54 -3.09
C ARG A 46 -4.52 -0.54 -2.02
N THR A 47 -4.23 -1.77 -2.43
CA THR A 47 -3.98 -2.90 -1.53
C THR A 47 -2.62 -3.52 -1.82
N THR A 48 -1.77 -3.62 -0.79
CA THR A 48 -0.46 -4.26 -0.88
C THR A 48 -0.56 -5.73 -0.47
N ILE A 49 -0.06 -6.66 -1.29
CA ILE A 49 -0.05 -8.09 -0.98
C ILE A 49 1.41 -8.55 -0.89
N ASN A 50 1.89 -8.70 0.34
CA ASN A 50 3.21 -9.29 0.62
C ASN A 50 3.03 -10.73 1.10
N LYS A 51 2.85 -11.65 0.16
CA LYS A 51 2.66 -13.10 0.41
C LYS A 51 3.47 -13.91 -0.60
N ASN A 52 3.51 -15.23 -0.41
CA ASN A 52 4.11 -16.14 -1.38
C ASN A 52 3.39 -16.09 -2.75
N ALA A 53 4.07 -16.53 -3.81
CA ALA A 53 3.58 -16.38 -5.18
C ALA A 53 2.20 -17.02 -5.41
N ARG A 54 1.98 -18.23 -4.87
CA ARG A 54 0.71 -18.95 -5.02
C ARG A 54 -0.45 -18.20 -4.36
N ALA A 55 -0.24 -17.69 -3.14
CA ALA A 55 -1.22 -16.91 -2.41
C ALA A 55 -1.52 -15.59 -3.13
N THR A 56 -0.49 -14.86 -3.59
CA THR A 56 -0.66 -13.57 -4.29
C THR A 56 -1.47 -13.69 -5.58
N LEU A 57 -1.17 -14.71 -6.40
CA LEU A 57 -1.92 -14.99 -7.64
C LEU A 57 -3.36 -15.43 -7.33
N SER A 58 -3.55 -16.20 -6.25
CA SER A 58 -4.88 -16.63 -5.83
C SER A 58 -5.71 -15.47 -5.29
N SER A 59 -5.14 -14.60 -4.46
CA SER A 59 -5.82 -13.38 -3.97
C SER A 59 -6.22 -12.47 -5.13
N SER A 60 -5.33 -12.22 -6.09
CA SER A 60 -5.65 -11.42 -7.28
C SER A 60 -6.79 -12.03 -8.11
N ARG A 61 -6.78 -13.36 -8.27
CA ARG A 61 -7.86 -14.10 -8.96
C ARG A 61 -9.18 -13.97 -8.21
N HIS A 62 -9.19 -14.12 -6.89
CA HIS A 62 -10.40 -14.08 -6.08
C HIS A 62 -10.99 -12.67 -6.03
N MET A 63 -10.15 -11.62 -5.90
CA MET A 63 -10.62 -10.22 -5.94
C MET A 63 -11.43 -9.92 -7.22
N ILE A 64 -10.99 -10.43 -8.37
CA ILE A 64 -11.70 -10.22 -9.64
C ILE A 64 -12.92 -11.15 -9.77
N ARG A 65 -12.74 -12.46 -9.50
CA ARG A 65 -13.79 -13.47 -9.74
C ARG A 65 -14.93 -13.40 -8.71
N LYS A 66 -14.62 -13.27 -7.41
CA LYS A 66 -15.62 -13.35 -6.33
C LYS A 66 -16.39 -12.05 -6.16
N ASN A 67 -15.74 -10.90 -6.38
CA ASN A 67 -16.39 -9.60 -6.34
C ASN A 67 -17.06 -9.23 -7.67
N LYS A 68 -17.01 -10.12 -8.68
CA LYS A 68 -17.54 -9.89 -10.04
C LYS A 68 -17.03 -8.58 -10.69
N TYR A 69 -15.85 -8.11 -10.28
CA TYR A 69 -15.27 -6.87 -10.76
C TYR A 69 -14.45 -7.14 -12.02
N ARG A 70 -14.95 -6.75 -13.19
CA ARG A 70 -14.26 -6.85 -14.49
C ARG A 70 -13.62 -8.23 -14.76
N PRO A 71 -14.44 -9.28 -14.98
CA PRO A 71 -13.96 -10.65 -15.14
C PRO A 71 -13.08 -10.86 -16.38
N ASP A 72 -13.20 -10.00 -17.38
CA ASP A 72 -12.37 -9.90 -18.58
C ASP A 72 -10.88 -9.74 -18.23
N LEU A 73 -10.57 -8.93 -17.23
CA LEU A 73 -9.18 -8.61 -16.85
C LEU A 73 -8.50 -9.69 -16.01
N ARG A 74 -9.23 -10.75 -15.63
CA ARG A 74 -8.74 -11.77 -14.69
C ARG A 74 -7.39 -12.35 -15.10
N MET A 75 -7.27 -12.77 -16.36
CA MET A 75 -6.04 -13.40 -16.85
C MET A 75 -4.92 -12.38 -17.04
N ALA A 76 -5.25 -11.17 -17.51
CA ALA A 76 -4.28 -10.07 -17.64
C ALA A 76 -3.67 -9.69 -16.28
N ALA A 77 -4.49 -9.58 -15.24
CA ALA A 77 -4.06 -9.28 -13.88
C ALA A 77 -3.15 -10.38 -13.29
N ILE A 78 -3.51 -11.65 -13.46
CA ILE A 78 -2.68 -12.79 -13.00
C ILE A 78 -1.32 -12.79 -13.72
N ARG A 79 -1.31 -12.60 -15.04
CA ARG A 79 -0.05 -12.55 -15.82
C ARG A 79 0.83 -11.39 -15.36
N ARG A 80 0.26 -10.20 -15.19
CA ARG A 80 0.99 -9.02 -14.70
C ARG A 80 1.57 -9.26 -13.31
N ALA A 81 0.78 -9.79 -12.38
CA ALA A 81 1.25 -10.13 -11.03
C ALA A 81 2.41 -11.15 -11.06
N SER A 82 2.33 -12.18 -11.92
CA SER A 82 3.40 -13.16 -12.09
C SER A 82 4.70 -12.56 -12.62
N ALA A 83 4.61 -11.61 -13.56
CA ALA A 83 5.76 -10.92 -14.13
C ALA A 83 6.45 -10.04 -13.08
N ILE A 84 5.67 -9.31 -12.27
CA ILE A 84 6.18 -8.50 -11.15
C ILE A 84 6.90 -9.39 -10.13
N LEU A 85 6.29 -10.50 -9.72
CA LEU A 85 6.91 -11.44 -8.79
C LEU A 85 8.20 -12.05 -9.37
N ARG A 86 8.29 -12.21 -10.70
CA ARG A 86 9.50 -12.68 -11.37
C ARG A 86 10.58 -11.61 -11.43
N SER A 87 10.21 -10.34 -11.68
CA SER A 87 11.14 -9.21 -11.75
C SER A 87 11.67 -8.78 -10.38
N GLN A 88 10.89 -9.01 -9.32
CA GLN A 88 11.31 -8.76 -7.95
C GLN A 88 12.33 -9.78 -7.42
N LYS A 89 12.47 -10.94 -8.07
CA LYS A 89 13.49 -11.92 -7.70
C LYS A 89 14.87 -11.39 -8.11
N PRO A 90 15.90 -11.58 -7.27
CA PRO A 90 17.24 -11.12 -7.60
C PRO A 90 17.71 -11.77 -8.91
N VAL A 91 18.21 -10.96 -9.83
CA VAL A 91 18.70 -11.42 -11.13
C VAL A 91 20.12 -11.93 -10.97
N MET A 92 20.33 -13.22 -11.23
CA MET A 92 21.68 -13.76 -11.39
C MET A 92 22.24 -13.30 -12.73
N VAL A 93 23.23 -12.40 -12.71
CA VAL A 93 23.93 -11.95 -13.91
C VAL A 93 24.81 -13.09 -14.43
N LYS A 94 24.35 -13.79 -15.47
CA LYS A 94 25.17 -14.80 -16.15
C LYS A 94 26.25 -14.06 -16.95
N ARG A 95 27.50 -14.12 -16.49
CA ARG A 95 28.66 -13.61 -17.26
C ARG A 95 28.75 -14.41 -18.57
N LYS A 96 28.92 -13.72 -19.70
CA LYS A 96 29.18 -14.38 -20.99
C LYS A 96 30.47 -15.21 -20.86
N ARG A 97 30.43 -16.49 -21.20
CA ARG A 97 31.65 -17.30 -21.33
C ARG A 97 32.48 -16.72 -22.48
N ALA A 98 33.76 -16.46 -22.21
CA ALA A 98 34.70 -16.04 -23.25
C ALA A 98 34.76 -17.13 -24.33
N ARG A 99 34.77 -16.73 -25.60
CA ARG A 99 34.96 -17.66 -26.72
C ARG A 99 36.42 -18.11 -26.69
N PRO A 100 36.73 -19.41 -26.77
CA PRO A 100 38.11 -19.85 -26.88
C PRO A 100 38.71 -19.29 -28.18
N THR A 101 39.84 -18.60 -28.06
CA THR A 101 40.64 -18.16 -29.21
C THR A 101 41.33 -19.37 -29.80
N LYS A 102 41.28 -19.54 -31.14
CA LYS A 102 42.04 -20.57 -31.83
C LYS A 102 43.53 -20.30 -31.62
N SER A 103 44.24 -21.28 -31.06
CA SER A 103 45.70 -21.30 -31.04
C SER A 103 46.21 -21.54 -32.46
N SER A 104 47.11 -20.66 -32.90
CA SER A 104 47.93 -20.83 -34.12
C SER A 104 48.98 -21.91 -33.90
#